data_AF-A0A951I3N6-F1
#
_entry.id   AF-A0A951I3N6-F1
#
_cell.length_a   1.000
_cell.length_b   1.000
_cell.length_c   1.000
_cell.angle_alpha   90.00
_cell.angle_beta   90.00
_cell.angle_gamma   90.00
#
_symmetry.space_group_name_H-M   'P 1'
#
loop_
_entity.id
_entity.type
_entity.pdbx_description
1 polymer ?
#
loop_
_entity_poly.entity_id
_entity_poly.type
_entity_poly.pdbx_seq_one_letter_code
_entity_poly.pdbx_strand_id
1 'polypeptide(L)'
;ARYLYICEDGLVHWCSQQRGYPGTPLEDYTMQDFDREYRTEKWCAPTCTLQCVHQVGILDNWRDPQTGTGDEKPVTQMLRAE
;
A
#
# COMPACT_ATOMS: atom_id res chain seq x y z
N ALA A 1 -6.10 4.20 -6.66
CA ALA A 1 -4.80 4.30 -5.95
C ALA A 1 -4.19 5.70 -6.13
N ARG A 2 -3.31 6.14 -5.21
CA ARG A 2 -2.60 7.44 -5.28
C ARG A 2 -1.27 7.35 -6.05
N TYR A 3 -0.50 6.29 -5.80
CA TYR A 3 0.81 6.01 -6.37
C TYR A 3 1.17 4.53 -6.14
N LEU A 4 2.13 4.03 -6.91
CA LEU A 4 2.68 2.67 -6.79
C LEU A 4 4.13 2.74 -6.29
N TYR A 5 4.54 1.78 -5.45
CA TYR A 5 5.95 1.47 -5.30
C TYR A 5 6.28 0.29 -6.18
N ILE A 6 7.36 0.39 -6.96
CA ILE A 6 7.83 -0.67 -7.84
C ILE A 6 9.29 -0.92 -7.50
N CYS A 7 9.67 -2.17 -7.26
CA CYS A 7 11.06 -2.53 -7.03
C CYS A 7 11.81 -2.83 -8.34
N GLU A 8 13.11 -3.07 -8.22
CA GLU A 8 14.02 -3.46 -9.29
C GLU A 8 13.60 -4.75 -10.03
N ASP A 9 12.86 -5.65 -9.36
CA ASP A 9 12.35 -6.90 -9.93
C ASP A 9 10.99 -6.72 -10.65
N GLY A 10 10.50 -5.49 -10.76
CA GLY A 10 9.22 -5.20 -11.41
C GLY A 10 7.98 -5.55 -10.56
N LEU A 11 8.14 -5.73 -9.25
CA LEU A 11 7.02 -6.04 -8.36
C LEU A 11 6.42 -4.76 -7.74
N VAL A 12 5.09 -4.71 -7.68
CA VAL A 12 4.30 -3.65 -7.05
C VAL A 12 4.17 -3.91 -5.55
N HIS A 13 4.53 -2.91 -4.76
CA HIS A 13 4.40 -2.88 -3.32
C HIS A 13 3.54 -1.70 -2.88
N TRP A 14 2.90 -1.82 -1.72
CA TRP A 14 2.11 -0.72 -1.15
C TRP A 14 2.94 0.26 -0.33
N CYS A 15 4.07 -0.19 0.23
CA CYS A 15 4.93 0.61 1.08
C CYS A 15 6.41 0.27 0.80
N SER A 16 7.26 1.29 0.74
CA SER A 16 8.70 1.10 0.54
C SER A 16 9.39 0.45 1.73
N GLN A 17 8.84 0.56 2.95
CA GLN A 17 9.38 -0.05 4.17
C GLN A 17 8.87 -1.47 4.37
N GLN A 18 7.72 -1.79 3.79
CA GLN A 18 7.11 -3.11 3.85
C GLN A 18 7.06 -3.72 2.45
N ARG A 19 8.26 -3.86 1.85
CA ARG A 19 8.42 -4.58 0.58
C ARG A 19 7.92 -6.02 0.75
N GLY A 20 7.36 -6.57 -0.33
CA GLY A 20 6.83 -7.94 -0.35
C GLY A 20 5.31 -8.05 -0.25
N TYR A 21 4.58 -6.96 0.01
CA TYR A 21 3.12 -6.96 -0.09
C TYR A 21 2.60 -5.79 -0.95
N PRO A 22 1.73 -6.04 -1.93
CA PRO A 22 1.22 -7.36 -2.35
C PRO A 22 2.26 -8.17 -3.12
N GLY A 23 3.29 -7.54 -3.72
CA GLY A 23 4.30 -8.25 -4.49
C GLY A 23 3.79 -8.72 -5.85
N THR A 24 2.77 -8.05 -6.39
CA THR A 24 2.18 -8.34 -7.70
C THR A 24 3.13 -7.88 -8.80
N PRO A 25 3.47 -8.71 -9.82
CA PRO A 25 4.20 -8.24 -10.99
C PRO A 25 3.49 -7.06 -11.64
N LEU A 26 4.25 -6.04 -12.08
CA LEU A 26 3.69 -4.85 -12.70
C LEU A 26 2.86 -5.18 -13.95
N GLU A 27 3.28 -6.20 -14.70
CA GLU A 27 2.58 -6.71 -15.89
C GLU A 27 1.22 -7.34 -15.57
N ASP A 28 1.05 -7.87 -14.35
CA ASP A 28 -0.19 -8.46 -13.86
C ASP A 28 -1.06 -7.46 -13.09
N TYR A 29 -0.59 -6.23 -12.88
CA TYR A 29 -1.30 -5.23 -12.09
C TYR A 29 -2.43 -4.59 -12.90
N THR A 30 -3.68 -4.87 -12.51
CA THR A 30 -4.86 -4.56 -13.34
C THR A 30 -5.58 -3.28 -12.91
N MET A 31 -6.49 -2.80 -13.77
CA MET A 31 -7.41 -1.72 -13.42
C MET A 31 -8.33 -2.06 -12.23
N GLN A 32 -8.62 -3.34 -12.01
CA GLN A 32 -9.39 -3.79 -10.84
C GLN A 32 -8.60 -3.57 -9.56
N ASP A 33 -7.27 -3.76 -9.60
CA ASP A 33 -6.40 -3.42 -8.46
C ASP A 33 -6.43 -1.91 -8.20
N PHE A 34 -6.31 -1.07 -9.23
CA PHE A 34 -6.39 0.39 -9.06
C PHE A 34 -7.69 0.85 -8.40
N ASP A 35 -8.81 0.24 -8.79
CA ASP A 35 -10.16 0.51 -8.32
C ASP A 35 -10.35 0.05 -6.86
N ARG A 36 -9.89 -1.17 -6.51
CA ARG A 36 -9.80 -1.64 -5.12
C ARG A 36 -8.99 -0.66 -4.27
N GLU A 37 -7.75 -0.37 -4.68
CA GLU A 37 -6.86 0.55 -3.95
C GLU A 37 -7.36 2.00 -3.91
N TYR A 38 -8.30 2.38 -4.78
CA TYR A 38 -8.98 3.68 -4.74
C TYR A 38 -10.12 3.70 -3.72
N ARG A 39 -10.59 2.58 -3.18
CA ARG A 39 -11.60 2.59 -2.11
C ARG A 39 -11.04 2.12 -0.77
N THR A 40 -9.89 1.47 -0.77
CA THR A 40 -9.22 0.99 0.44
C THR A 40 -8.47 2.11 1.17
N GLU A 41 -8.65 2.21 2.48
CA GLU A 41 -7.78 3.03 3.35
C GLU A 41 -6.40 2.37 3.45
N LYS A 42 -5.34 3.14 3.18
CA LYS A 42 -3.97 2.61 3.24
C LYS A 42 -3.40 2.77 4.64
N TRP A 43 -3.24 1.65 5.34
CA TRP A 43 -2.56 1.60 6.62
C TRP A 43 -1.06 1.93 6.50
N CYS A 44 -0.52 2.62 7.50
CA CYS A 44 0.92 2.89 7.63
C CYS A 44 1.46 2.26 8.93
N ALA A 45 2.72 1.82 8.91
CA ALA A 45 3.35 1.28 10.12
C ALA A 45 3.45 2.34 11.22
N PRO A 46 3.16 1.99 12.49
CA PRO A 46 3.16 2.94 13.60
C PRO A 46 4.52 3.57 13.87
N THR A 47 5.61 2.90 13.49
CA THR A 47 7.00 3.35 13.68
C THR A 47 7.69 3.73 12.37
N CYS A 48 6.93 4.02 11.32
CA CYS A 48 7.51 4.43 10.04
C CYS A 48 8.25 5.77 10.18
N THR A 49 9.56 5.77 9.89
CA THR A 49 10.39 6.99 9.88
C THR A 49 10.28 7.78 8.58
N LEU A 50 9.59 7.22 7.59
CA LEU A 50 9.37 7.82 6.28
C LEU A 50 7.91 8.28 6.15
N GLN A 51 7.71 9.55 5.84
CA GLN A 51 6.37 10.16 5.79
C GLN A 51 5.63 9.96 4.45
N CYS A 52 5.97 8.93 3.67
CA CYS A 52 5.42 8.81 2.32
C CYS A 52 3.88 8.73 2.32
N VAL A 53 3.28 7.75 3.02
CA VAL A 53 1.81 7.60 3.07
C VAL A 53 1.14 8.80 3.71
N HIS A 54 1.77 9.42 4.72
CA HIS A 54 1.23 10.60 5.40
C HIS A 54 1.16 11.82 4.47
N GLN A 55 2.20 12.08 3.68
CA GLN A 55 2.21 13.20 2.74
C GLN A 55 1.19 13.00 1.62
N VAL A 56 1.16 11.82 1.00
CA VAL A 56 0.20 11.59 -0.09
C VAL A 56 -1.22 11.37 0.43
N GLY A 57 -1.39 10.98 1.69
CA GLY A 57 -2.69 10.83 2.36
C GLY A 57 -3.45 12.15 2.50
N ILE A 58 -2.78 13.30 2.43
CA ILE A 58 -3.45 14.61 2.37
C ILE A 58 -4.40 14.67 1.16
N LEU A 59 -4.08 13.97 0.06
CA LEU A 59 -4.94 13.89 -1.11
C LEU A 59 -6.27 13.20 -0.86
N ASP A 60 -6.41 12.47 0.25
CA ASP A 60 -7.66 11.80 0.63
C ASP A 60 -8.79 12.77 0.92
N ASN A 61 -8.44 13.98 1.38
CA ASN A 61 -9.42 15.02 1.70
C ASN A 61 -10.20 15.53 0.49
N TRP A 62 -9.73 15.25 -0.75
CA TRP A 62 -10.33 15.73 -1.99
C TRP A 62 -10.89 14.62 -2.88
N ARG A 63 -10.82 13.36 -2.46
CA ARG A 63 -11.35 12.21 -3.21
C ARG A 63 -12.50 11.54 -2.49
N ASP A 64 -13.12 10.56 -3.17
CA ASP A 64 -14.24 9.81 -2.61
C ASP A 64 -13.87 9.09 -1.30
N PRO A 65 -14.84 8.89 -0.39
CA PRO A 65 -14.61 8.18 0.87
C PRO A 65 -14.01 6.79 0.67
N GLN A 66 -13.01 6.46 1.49
CA GLN A 66 -12.34 5.16 1.47
C GLN A 66 -13.13 4.15 2.31
N THR A 67 -14.17 3.57 1.73
CA THR A 67 -15.06 2.62 2.42
C THR A 67 -14.68 1.15 2.25
N GLY A 68 -13.63 0.85 1.47
CA GLY A 68 -13.12 -0.50 1.34
C GLY A 68 -12.53 -0.96 2.67
N THR A 69 -12.72 -2.24 3.00
CA THR A 69 -12.01 -2.86 4.12
C THR A 69 -10.52 -2.71 3.85
N GLY A 70 -9.86 -1.80 4.55
CA GLY A 70 -8.40 -1.80 4.65
C GLY A 70 -7.99 -3.22 4.97
N ASP A 71 -7.16 -3.85 4.15
CA ASP A 71 -6.52 -5.09 4.56
C ASP A 71 -5.68 -4.76 5.79
N GLU A 72 -6.26 -4.95 6.98
CA GLU A 72 -5.55 -4.94 8.25
C GLU A 72 -4.42 -5.93 8.08
N LYS A 73 -3.18 -5.45 7.99
CA LYS A 73 -2.07 -6.38 7.99
C LYS A 73 -2.14 -7.17 9.30
N PRO A 74 -2.15 -8.51 9.25
CA PRO A 74 -2.09 -9.28 10.46
C PRO A 74 -0.72 -8.99 11.10
N VAL A 75 -0.74 -8.62 12.38
CA VAL A 75 0.43 -8.30 13.21
C VAL A 75 1.51 -9.39 13.17
N THR A 76 1.18 -10.59 12.67
CA THR A 76 2.02 -11.78 12.61
C THR A 76 3.16 -11.78 11.59
N GLN A 77 3.31 -10.79 10.70
CA GLN A 77 4.44 -10.78 9.74
C GLN A 77 5.70 -10.03 10.23
N MET A 78 5.72 -9.54 11.49
CA MET A 78 6.95 -9.05 12.14
C MET A 78 7.76 -10.16 12.86
N LEU A 79 7.29 -11.41 12.88
CA LEU A 79 7.98 -12.55 13.50
C LEU A 79 8.55 -13.47 12.43
N ARG A 80 9.71 -13.09 11.86
CA ARG A 80 10.79 -13.97 11.35
C ARG A 80 11.82 -13.14 10.58
N ALA A 81 12.62 -12.41 11.34
CA ALA A 81 13.98 -12.06 10.94
C ALA A 81 14.89 -12.49 12.10
N GLU A 82 15.05 -13.81 12.23
CA GLU A 82 16.19 -14.45 12.87
C GLU A 82 16.99 -15.14 11.77
#